data_AF-A0A3D3CJT5-F1
#
_entry.id   AF-A0A3D3CJT5-F1
#
_cell.length_a   1.000
_cell.length_b   1.000
_cell.length_c   1.000
_cell.angle_alpha   90.00
_cell.angle_beta   90.00
_cell.angle_gamma   90.00
#
_symmetry.space_group_name_H-M   'P 1'
#
loop_
_entity.id
_entity.type
_entity.pdbx_description
1 polymer ?
#
loop_
_entity_poly.entity_id
_entity_poly.type
_entity_poly.pdbx_seq_one_letter_code
_entity_poly.pdbx_strand_id
1 'polypeptide(L)'
;ADGEPVSVFDACSSRHRPQSQRSVRRLVEQAGYELRPLPYEGRRAQCCSWGGQIAIANPPYTRWLAEKRASEGEFPYVTSCANCRDVFAAAGKPVRHILDIVLGLEGWTRRTPGATERRRNREHLKESLGAKYWPDRVGLREGRDGTMEMKRLIVGPELKEKMDGLRLLEEDALAIIEACEATGRRIRDEDTGHFFGYGPVGRMTQWVEYEPCAEGYVLHNTYSHRMAIES
;
A
#
# COMPACT_ATOMS: atom_id res chain seq x y z
N ALA A 1 -14.43 -16.40 -18.19
CA ALA A 1 -14.36 -17.32 -17.03
C ALA A 1 -15.56 -18.21 -17.18
N ASP A 2 -15.39 -19.46 -17.58
CA ASP A 2 -16.53 -20.30 -17.96
C ASP A 2 -17.12 -20.97 -16.71
N GLY A 3 -17.96 -20.25 -15.96
CA GLY A 3 -18.63 -20.78 -14.76
C GLY A 3 -17.73 -20.91 -13.53
N GLU A 4 -16.57 -20.26 -13.49
CA GLU A 4 -15.72 -20.26 -12.30
C GLU A 4 -16.48 -19.64 -11.10
N PRO A 5 -16.53 -20.31 -9.93
CA PRO A 5 -17.30 -19.83 -8.79
C PRO A 5 -16.56 -18.71 -8.05
N VAL A 6 -17.28 -17.62 -7.77
CA VAL A 6 -16.77 -16.46 -7.01
C VAL A 6 -17.84 -15.93 -6.05
N SER A 7 -17.40 -15.21 -5.02
CA SER A 7 -18.29 -14.56 -4.06
C SER A 7 -18.14 -13.05 -4.09
N VAL A 8 -19.25 -12.32 -4.13
CA VAL A 8 -19.22 -10.85 -4.01
C VAL A 8 -19.19 -10.46 -2.54
N PHE A 9 -18.10 -9.84 -2.10
CA PHE A 9 -18.05 -9.18 -0.80
C PHE A 9 -18.58 -7.75 -0.93
N ASP A 10 -19.81 -7.53 -0.46
CA ASP A 10 -20.43 -6.21 -0.47
C ASP A 10 -19.70 -5.27 0.52
N ALA A 11 -19.21 -4.13 0.02
CA ALA A 11 -18.58 -3.13 0.88
C ALA A 11 -19.57 -2.60 1.92
N CYS A 12 -19.12 -2.34 3.14
CA CYS A 12 -19.98 -1.80 4.22
C CYS A 12 -20.66 -0.47 3.83
N SER A 13 -19.98 0.37 3.05
CA SER A 13 -20.53 1.64 2.51
C SER A 13 -21.63 1.44 1.45
N SER A 14 -21.80 0.22 0.93
CA SER A 14 -22.84 -0.14 -0.04
C SER A 14 -24.10 -0.72 0.61
N ARG A 15 -24.12 -0.94 1.93
CA ARG A 15 -25.21 -1.64 2.66
C ARG A 15 -26.62 -1.13 2.33
N HIS A 16 -26.75 0.18 2.16
CA HIS A 16 -28.01 0.86 1.85
C HIS A 16 -28.14 1.25 0.37
N ARG A 17 -27.32 0.65 -0.50
CA ARG A 17 -27.27 0.90 -1.95
C ARG A 17 -27.49 -0.40 -2.75
N PRO A 18 -28.70 -0.98 -2.70
CA PRO A 18 -28.97 -2.27 -3.34
C PRO A 18 -28.84 -2.22 -4.86
N GLN A 19 -29.04 -1.05 -5.49
CA GLN A 19 -28.80 -0.87 -6.92
C GLN A 19 -27.31 -1.06 -7.29
N SER A 20 -26.40 -0.49 -6.49
CA SER A 20 -24.95 -0.68 -6.68
C SER A 20 -24.55 -2.14 -6.48
N GLN A 21 -25.07 -2.80 -5.45
CA GLN A 21 -24.80 -4.21 -5.15
C GLN A 21 -25.26 -5.15 -6.27
N ARG A 22 -26.45 -4.90 -6.84
CA ARG A 22 -26.96 -5.63 -8.01
C ARG A 22 -26.14 -5.37 -9.27
N SER A 23 -25.69 -4.12 -9.47
CA SER A 23 -24.87 -3.77 -10.63
C SER A 23 -23.53 -4.51 -10.61
N VAL A 24 -22.90 -4.64 -9.44
CA VAL A 24 -21.67 -5.43 -9.28
C VAL A 24 -21.90 -6.89 -9.63
N ARG A 25 -22.94 -7.52 -9.05
CA ARG A 25 -23.29 -8.92 -9.35
C ARG A 25 -23.53 -9.16 -10.85
N ARG A 26 -24.29 -8.27 -11.49
CA ARG A 26 -24.56 -8.35 -12.94
C ARG A 26 -23.28 -8.28 -13.78
N LEU A 27 -22.35 -7.39 -13.43
CA LEU A 27 -21.06 -7.29 -14.12
C LEU A 27 -20.20 -8.55 -13.95
N VAL A 28 -20.26 -9.19 -12.77
CA VAL A 28 -19.56 -10.46 -12.49
C VAL A 28 -20.14 -11.61 -13.32
N GLU A 29 -21.47 -11.73 -13.37
CA GLU A 29 -22.16 -12.74 -14.19
C GLU A 29 -21.89 -12.52 -15.69
N GLN A 30 -21.90 -11.26 -16.16
CA GLN A 30 -21.57 -10.91 -17.54
C GLN A 30 -20.12 -11.24 -17.92
N ALA A 31 -19.20 -11.27 -16.95
CA ALA A 31 -17.83 -11.73 -17.14
C ALA A 31 -17.70 -13.28 -17.13
N GLY A 32 -18.81 -14.00 -16.95
CA GLY A 32 -18.94 -15.45 -17.03
C GLY A 32 -18.82 -16.19 -15.69
N TYR A 33 -18.61 -15.48 -14.59
CA TYR A 33 -18.44 -16.12 -13.27
C TYR A 33 -19.78 -16.59 -12.67
N GLU A 34 -19.73 -17.72 -11.95
CA GLU A 34 -20.85 -18.21 -11.15
C GLU A 34 -20.83 -17.56 -9.75
N LEU A 35 -21.94 -16.95 -9.33
CA LEU A 35 -22.03 -16.33 -8.02
C LEU A 35 -22.38 -17.34 -6.91
N ARG A 36 -21.55 -17.36 -5.87
CA ARG A 36 -21.75 -18.14 -4.65
C ARG A 36 -22.00 -17.19 -3.47
N PRO A 37 -23.08 -17.40 -2.68
CA PRO A 37 -23.47 -16.47 -1.64
C PRO A 37 -22.47 -16.47 -0.47
N LEU A 38 -22.34 -15.31 0.18
CA LEU A 38 -21.67 -15.20 1.48
C LEU A 38 -22.70 -15.12 2.61
N PRO A 39 -22.35 -15.52 3.84
CA PRO A 39 -23.25 -15.41 4.99
C PRO A 39 -23.75 -13.97 5.23
N TYR A 40 -22.93 -12.97 4.94
CA TYR A 40 -23.21 -11.55 5.17
C TYR A 40 -23.13 -10.72 3.89
N GLU A 41 -24.24 -10.67 3.16
CA GLU A 41 -24.38 -9.87 1.95
C GLU A 41 -25.50 -8.82 2.03
N GLY A 42 -25.50 -7.90 1.07
CA GLY A 42 -26.54 -6.89 0.91
C GLY A 42 -26.64 -5.94 2.09
N ARG A 43 -27.82 -5.91 2.74
CA ARG A 43 -28.05 -5.13 3.97
C ARG A 43 -27.30 -5.66 5.18
N ARG A 44 -26.76 -6.88 5.12
CA ARG A 44 -26.00 -7.51 6.20
C ARG A 44 -24.48 -7.36 6.02
N ALA A 45 -24.04 -6.69 4.95
CA ALA A 45 -22.62 -6.46 4.65
C ALA A 45 -21.83 -5.93 5.85
N GLN A 46 -20.67 -6.54 6.12
CA GLN A 46 -19.83 -6.22 7.27
C GLN A 46 -18.56 -5.46 6.84
N CYS A 47 -17.92 -4.77 7.79
CA CYS A 47 -16.68 -4.05 7.52
C CYS A 47 -15.53 -5.04 7.29
N CYS A 48 -14.67 -4.75 6.31
CA CYS A 48 -13.46 -5.54 6.04
C CYS A 48 -12.33 -5.32 7.06
N SER A 49 -12.41 -4.25 7.88
CA SER A 49 -11.43 -3.75 8.89
C SER A 49 -10.70 -2.45 8.52
N TRP A 50 -10.76 -2.01 7.26
CA TRP A 50 -10.03 -0.80 6.84
C TRP A 50 -10.62 0.52 7.39
N GLY A 51 -11.94 0.65 7.37
CA GLY A 51 -12.62 1.90 7.75
C GLY A 51 -12.51 2.24 9.24
N GLY A 52 -12.63 3.52 9.57
CA GLY A 52 -12.66 3.98 10.97
C GLY A 52 -11.31 3.96 11.69
N GLN A 53 -10.19 3.80 10.97
CA GLN A 53 -8.83 3.87 11.51
C GLN A 53 -8.54 2.83 12.61
N ILE A 54 -9.24 1.69 12.60
CA ILE A 54 -9.07 0.61 13.58
C ILE A 54 -7.62 0.09 13.56
N ALA A 55 -6.96 0.11 12.40
CA ALA A 55 -5.56 -0.30 12.26
C ALA A 55 -4.59 0.52 13.14
N ILE A 56 -4.95 1.76 13.48
CA ILE A 56 -4.16 2.63 14.37
C ILE A 56 -4.56 2.39 15.83
N ALA A 57 -5.86 2.32 16.10
CA ALA A 57 -6.39 2.20 17.46
C ALA A 57 -6.22 0.80 18.07
N ASN A 58 -6.37 -0.25 17.28
CA ASN A 58 -6.29 -1.65 17.70
C ASN A 58 -5.82 -2.56 16.53
N PRO A 59 -4.50 -2.63 16.27
CA PRO A 59 -3.94 -3.48 15.22
C PRO A 59 -4.27 -4.98 15.36
N PRO A 60 -4.22 -5.60 16.56
CA PRO A 60 -4.62 -7.00 16.72
C PRO A 60 -6.07 -7.27 16.29
N TYR A 61 -7.01 -6.41 16.68
CA TYR A 61 -8.41 -6.55 16.27
C TYR A 61 -8.61 -6.36 14.76
N THR A 62 -7.82 -5.47 14.14
CA THR A 62 -7.85 -5.26 12.69
C THR A 62 -7.45 -6.51 11.92
N ARG A 63 -6.39 -7.20 12.36
CA ARG A 63 -5.93 -8.48 11.76
C ARG A 63 -6.98 -9.57 11.94
N TRP A 64 -7.45 -9.77 13.17
CA TRP A 64 -8.51 -10.73 13.46
C TRP A 64 -9.75 -10.51 12.59
N LEU A 65 -10.20 -9.25 12.43
CA LEU A 65 -11.37 -8.94 11.63
C LEU A 65 -11.14 -9.23 10.14
N ALA A 66 -9.98 -8.89 9.59
CA ALA A 66 -9.64 -9.18 8.20
C ALA A 66 -9.64 -10.69 7.92
N GLU A 67 -8.96 -11.47 8.77
CA GLU A 67 -8.90 -12.94 8.69
C GLU A 67 -10.28 -13.57 8.85
N LYS A 68 -11.08 -13.07 9.80
CA LYS A 68 -12.45 -13.54 10.01
C LYS A 68 -13.31 -13.31 8.77
N ARG A 69 -13.22 -12.15 8.12
CA ARG A 69 -13.99 -11.87 6.89
C ARG A 69 -13.48 -12.66 5.69
N ALA A 70 -12.17 -12.87 5.58
CA ALA A 70 -11.58 -13.65 4.50
C ALA A 70 -12.01 -15.13 4.54
N SER A 71 -12.29 -15.66 5.73
CA SER A 71 -12.68 -17.06 5.96
C SER A 71 -14.19 -17.32 5.89
N GLU A 72 -15.02 -16.31 5.62
CA GLU A 72 -16.50 -16.47 5.58
C GLU A 72 -17.04 -17.19 4.35
N GLY A 73 -16.19 -17.45 3.36
CA GLY A 73 -16.54 -18.22 2.19
C GLY A 73 -15.29 -18.83 1.56
N GLU A 74 -15.47 -19.92 0.82
CA GLU A 74 -14.36 -20.70 0.26
C GLU A 74 -13.85 -20.09 -1.05
N PHE A 75 -14.74 -19.58 -1.89
CA PHE A 75 -14.44 -19.07 -3.23
C PHE A 75 -13.66 -17.74 -3.24
N PRO A 76 -12.93 -17.41 -4.33
CA PRO A 76 -12.33 -16.10 -4.54
C PRO A 76 -13.34 -14.95 -4.40
N TYR A 77 -12.87 -13.81 -3.92
CA TYR A 77 -13.74 -12.65 -3.66
C TYR A 77 -13.70 -11.63 -4.80
N VAL A 78 -14.87 -11.13 -5.17
CA VAL A 78 -15.02 -9.92 -5.97
C VAL A 78 -15.47 -8.79 -5.06
N THR A 79 -14.79 -7.66 -5.13
CA THR A 79 -15.11 -6.47 -4.32
C THR A 79 -15.38 -5.25 -5.19
N SER A 80 -16.11 -4.28 -4.66
CA SER A 80 -16.35 -2.96 -5.28
C SER A 80 -15.71 -1.80 -4.50
N CYS A 81 -14.87 -2.13 -3.53
CA CYS A 81 -14.13 -1.18 -2.72
C CYS A 81 -12.64 -1.56 -2.78
N ALA A 82 -11.80 -0.64 -3.26
CA ALA A 82 -10.36 -0.86 -3.36
C ALA A 82 -9.72 -1.26 -2.01
N ASN A 83 -10.23 -0.71 -0.90
CA ASN A 83 -9.73 -1.07 0.43
C ASN A 83 -10.13 -2.49 0.85
N CYS A 84 -11.34 -2.95 0.50
CA CYS A 84 -11.74 -4.34 0.75
C CYS A 84 -10.84 -5.30 -0.03
N ARG A 85 -10.57 -4.99 -1.30
CA ARG A 85 -9.64 -5.75 -2.15
C ARG A 85 -8.26 -5.86 -1.50
N ASP A 86 -7.72 -4.74 -1.05
CA ASP A 86 -6.38 -4.70 -0.45
C ASP A 86 -6.31 -5.43 0.89
N VAL A 87 -7.36 -5.33 1.72
CA VAL A 87 -7.42 -6.06 3.00
C VAL A 87 -7.47 -7.56 2.76
N PHE A 88 -8.28 -8.04 1.81
CA PHE A 88 -8.39 -9.47 1.54
C PHE A 88 -7.14 -10.04 0.86
N ALA A 89 -6.52 -9.29 -0.05
CA ALA A 89 -5.25 -9.70 -0.66
C ALA A 89 -4.15 -9.80 0.40
N ALA A 90 -4.09 -8.87 1.36
CA ALA A 90 -3.15 -8.93 2.48
C ALA A 90 -3.44 -10.10 3.44
N ALA A 91 -4.71 -10.52 3.58
CA ALA A 91 -5.10 -11.70 4.34
C ALA A 91 -4.94 -13.03 3.56
N GLY A 92 -4.34 -13.00 2.36
CA GLY A 92 -4.09 -14.20 1.54
C GLY A 92 -5.31 -14.74 0.78
N LYS A 93 -6.44 -14.03 0.78
CA LYS A 93 -7.64 -14.43 0.05
C LYS A 93 -7.50 -14.04 -1.43
N PRO A 94 -7.67 -14.97 -2.40
CA PRO A 94 -7.74 -14.62 -3.80
C PRO A 94 -8.87 -13.62 -4.03
N VAL A 95 -8.54 -12.44 -4.58
CA VAL A 95 -9.48 -11.33 -4.66
C VAL A 95 -9.21 -10.43 -5.85
N ARG A 96 -10.27 -9.95 -6.50
CA ARG A 96 -10.20 -8.91 -7.53
C ARG A 96 -11.17 -7.77 -7.23
N HIS A 97 -10.82 -6.57 -7.67
CA HIS A 97 -11.80 -5.49 -7.76
C HIS A 97 -12.69 -5.71 -8.98
N ILE A 98 -13.95 -5.27 -8.94
CA ILE A 98 -14.87 -5.39 -10.08
C ILE A 98 -14.33 -4.67 -11.33
N LEU A 99 -13.64 -3.55 -11.14
CA LEU A 99 -13.00 -2.83 -12.25
C LEU A 99 -11.83 -3.62 -12.84
N ASP A 100 -11.11 -4.42 -12.04
CA ASP A 100 -10.05 -5.30 -12.55
C ASP A 100 -10.66 -6.33 -13.51
N ILE A 101 -11.81 -6.91 -13.15
CA ILE A 101 -12.55 -7.85 -14.00
C ILE A 101 -13.01 -7.18 -15.30
N VAL A 102 -13.73 -6.06 -15.20
CA VAL A 102 -14.36 -5.40 -16.36
C VAL A 102 -13.32 -4.83 -17.33
N LEU A 103 -12.18 -4.36 -16.83
CA LEU A 103 -11.11 -3.79 -17.65
C LEU A 103 -10.05 -4.82 -18.08
N GLY A 104 -10.20 -6.09 -17.69
CA GLY A 104 -9.21 -7.13 -18.00
C GLY A 104 -7.85 -6.90 -17.35
N LEU A 105 -7.83 -6.22 -16.19
CA LEU A 105 -6.61 -5.89 -15.45
C LEU A 105 -6.36 -6.92 -14.37
N GLU A 106 -5.09 -7.24 -14.11
CA GLU A 106 -4.61 -7.92 -12.89
C GLU A 106 -5.22 -9.29 -12.54
N GLY A 107 -4.41 -10.16 -11.96
CA GLY A 107 -4.84 -11.49 -11.51
C GLY A 107 -5.46 -11.51 -10.11
N TRP A 108 -6.01 -12.68 -9.73
CA TRP A 108 -6.53 -12.97 -8.39
C TRP A 108 -5.49 -12.94 -7.27
N THR A 109 -4.21 -13.01 -7.63
CA THR A 109 -3.06 -13.07 -6.72
C THR A 109 -2.29 -11.75 -6.66
N ARG A 110 -2.81 -10.65 -7.25
CA ARG A 110 -2.14 -9.36 -7.19
C ARG A 110 -2.02 -8.91 -5.74
N ARG A 111 -0.78 -8.67 -5.31
CA ARG A 111 -0.45 -8.20 -3.97
C ARG A 111 -0.99 -6.80 -3.69
N THR A 112 -1.20 -6.52 -2.43
CA THR A 112 -1.56 -5.20 -1.91
C THR A 112 -0.37 -4.25 -2.06
N PRO A 113 -0.55 -3.06 -2.65
CA PRO A 113 0.55 -2.11 -2.77
C PRO A 113 0.93 -1.52 -1.40
N GLY A 114 2.23 -1.35 -1.19
CA GLY A 114 2.81 -0.76 0.03
C GLY A 114 2.58 0.75 0.14
N ALA A 115 2.96 1.35 1.28
CA ALA A 115 2.75 2.77 1.54
C ALA A 115 3.51 3.66 0.52
N THR A 116 4.79 3.34 0.29
CA THR A 116 5.63 4.00 -0.71
C THR A 116 5.05 3.86 -2.11
N GLU A 117 4.67 2.65 -2.52
CA GLU A 117 4.12 2.38 -3.85
C GLU A 117 2.82 3.16 -4.09
N ARG A 118 1.91 3.18 -3.11
CA ARG A 118 0.67 3.97 -3.19
C ARG A 118 0.95 5.46 -3.37
N ARG A 119 1.99 5.98 -2.72
CA ARG A 119 2.37 7.39 -2.85
C ARG A 119 2.90 7.67 -4.26
N ARG A 120 3.86 6.87 -4.73
CA ARG A 120 4.39 6.97 -6.10
C ARG A 120 3.28 6.85 -7.16
N ASN A 121 2.35 5.90 -6.99
CA ASN A 121 1.22 5.73 -7.90
C ASN A 121 0.31 6.98 -7.95
N ARG A 122 0.08 7.65 -6.81
CA ARG A 122 -0.68 8.92 -6.78
C ARG A 122 0.07 10.07 -7.44
N GLU A 123 1.37 10.18 -7.18
CA GLU A 123 2.24 11.20 -7.77
C GLU A 123 2.28 11.04 -9.28
N HIS A 124 2.55 9.83 -9.77
CA HIS A 124 2.58 9.51 -11.19
C HIS A 124 1.23 9.76 -11.87
N LEU A 125 0.11 9.37 -11.24
CA LEU A 125 -1.22 9.66 -11.77
C LEU A 125 -1.47 11.16 -11.85
N LYS A 126 -1.12 11.92 -10.81
CA LYS A 126 -1.28 13.38 -10.78
C LYS A 126 -0.45 14.06 -11.87
N GLU A 127 0.80 13.63 -12.06
CA GLU A 127 1.69 14.13 -13.11
C GLU A 127 1.13 13.81 -14.50
N SER A 128 0.72 12.57 -14.72
CA SER A 128 0.17 12.11 -16.01
C SER A 128 -1.12 12.85 -16.39
N LEU A 129 -2.05 13.00 -15.45
CA LEU A 129 -3.28 13.76 -15.67
C LEU A 129 -3.00 15.26 -15.81
N GLY A 130 -2.04 15.79 -15.04
CA GLY A 130 -1.58 17.17 -15.17
C GLY A 130 -1.06 17.45 -16.57
N ALA A 131 -0.15 16.63 -17.08
CA ALA A 131 0.44 16.79 -18.41
C ALA A 131 -0.61 16.68 -19.51
N LYS A 132 -1.58 15.77 -19.35
CA LYS A 132 -2.62 15.55 -20.35
C LYS A 132 -3.68 16.66 -20.39
N TYR A 133 -4.11 17.16 -19.24
CA TYR A 133 -5.29 18.04 -19.15
C TYR A 133 -4.96 19.49 -18.76
N TRP A 134 -3.77 19.74 -18.20
CA TRP A 134 -3.28 21.07 -17.79
C TRP A 134 -1.79 21.27 -18.12
N PRO A 135 -1.38 21.16 -19.41
CA PRO A 135 0.03 21.27 -19.80
C PRO A 135 0.67 22.58 -19.33
N ASP A 136 -0.06 23.70 -19.34
CA ASP A 136 0.44 25.01 -18.89
C ASP A 136 0.72 25.10 -17.38
N ARG A 137 0.31 24.09 -16.60
CA ARG A 137 0.56 23.99 -15.15
C ARG A 137 1.65 22.96 -14.82
N VAL A 138 2.15 22.22 -15.81
CA VAL A 138 3.19 21.20 -15.65
C VAL A 138 4.56 21.89 -15.66
N GLY A 139 4.94 22.41 -14.50
CA GLY A 139 6.17 23.18 -14.32
C GLY A 139 6.21 23.97 -13.01
N LEU A 140 5.07 24.17 -12.35
CA LEU A 140 4.97 24.84 -11.05
C LEU A 140 5.38 23.97 -9.84
N ARG A 141 6.17 22.91 -10.05
CA ARG A 141 6.80 22.20 -8.94
C ARG A 141 8.05 22.98 -8.54
N GLU A 142 7.91 23.80 -7.52
CA GLU A 142 9.07 24.33 -6.78
C GLU A 142 9.91 23.13 -6.28
N GLY A 143 11.17 23.06 -6.71
CA GLY A 143 12.22 22.37 -5.94
C GLY A 143 12.63 20.93 -6.33
N ARG A 144 12.36 20.43 -7.54
CA ARG A 144 13.11 19.26 -8.06
C ARG A 144 13.68 19.57 -9.43
N ASP A 145 14.86 20.20 -9.39
CA ASP A 145 15.66 20.46 -10.58
C ASP A 145 16.00 19.13 -11.26
N GLY A 146 15.65 19.03 -12.53
CA GLY A 146 15.65 17.79 -13.28
C GLY A 146 17.02 17.45 -13.83
N THR A 147 17.96 17.00 -12.99
CA THR A 147 19.17 16.25 -13.40
C THR A 147 19.85 15.48 -12.26
N MET A 148 19.25 15.34 -11.07
CA MET A 148 19.84 14.47 -10.05
C MET A 148 19.59 13.00 -10.40
N GLU A 149 20.68 12.25 -10.64
CA GLU A 149 20.65 10.79 -10.58
C GLU A 149 20.02 10.41 -9.23
N MET A 150 18.77 9.93 -9.26
CA MET A 150 18.12 9.46 -8.04
C MET A 150 18.87 8.21 -7.60
N LYS A 151 19.70 8.35 -6.57
CA LYS A 151 20.35 7.22 -5.91
C LYS A 151 19.27 6.22 -5.51
N ARG A 152 19.46 4.97 -5.93
CA ARG A 152 18.47 3.92 -5.68
C ARG A 152 18.59 3.44 -4.25
N LEU A 153 17.46 3.30 -3.56
CA LEU A 153 17.39 2.60 -2.29
C LEU A 153 16.92 1.16 -2.53
N ILE A 154 17.79 0.20 -2.27
CA ILE A 154 17.48 -1.23 -2.33
C ILE A 154 16.96 -1.65 -0.95
N VAL A 155 15.74 -2.17 -0.90
CA VAL A 155 15.09 -2.61 0.34
C VAL A 155 14.60 -4.04 0.17
N GLY A 156 15.02 -4.94 1.05
CA GLY A 156 14.58 -6.34 1.07
C GLY A 156 13.08 -6.49 1.37
N PRO A 157 12.44 -7.59 0.94
CA PRO A 157 10.98 -7.78 1.08
C PRO A 157 10.50 -7.74 2.53
N GLU A 158 11.21 -8.38 3.46
CA GLU A 158 10.86 -8.38 4.88
C GLU A 158 10.95 -6.99 5.50
N LEU A 159 11.97 -6.22 5.13
CA LEU A 159 12.13 -4.84 5.59
C LEU A 159 11.05 -3.93 5.00
N LYS A 160 10.64 -4.14 3.74
CA LYS A 160 9.49 -3.42 3.15
C LYS A 160 8.21 -3.66 3.94
N GLU A 161 7.95 -4.91 4.33
CA GLU A 161 6.78 -5.24 5.14
C GLU A 161 6.83 -4.57 6.52
N LYS A 162 7.99 -4.59 7.17
CA LYS A 162 8.23 -3.86 8.42
C LYS A 162 7.98 -2.35 8.26
N MET A 163 8.55 -1.75 7.22
CA MET A 163 8.38 -0.32 6.92
C MET A 163 6.91 0.03 6.67
N ASP A 164 6.19 -0.77 5.89
CA ASP A 164 4.77 -0.60 5.64
C ASP A 164 3.94 -0.70 6.93
N GLY A 165 4.26 -1.65 7.80
CA GLY A 165 3.64 -1.81 9.12
C GLY A 165 3.86 -0.62 10.04
N LEU A 166 5.08 -0.04 10.01
CA LEU A 166 5.46 1.15 10.77
C LEU A 166 5.12 2.48 10.09
N ARG A 167 4.58 2.43 8.86
CA ARG A 167 4.29 3.61 8.01
C ARG A 167 5.53 4.46 7.71
N LEU A 168 6.69 3.82 7.56
CA LEU A 168 7.95 4.45 7.16
C LEU A 168 8.08 4.41 5.64
N LEU A 169 8.44 5.53 5.02
CA LEU A 169 8.59 5.61 3.56
C LEU A 169 10.04 5.40 3.13
N GLU A 170 10.23 4.80 1.95
CA GLU A 170 11.57 4.63 1.36
C GLU A 170 12.21 5.99 1.04
N GLU A 171 11.42 6.98 0.62
CA GLU A 171 11.90 8.32 0.31
C GLU A 171 12.42 9.08 1.55
N ASP A 172 11.80 8.86 2.71
CA ASP A 172 12.23 9.46 3.97
C ASP A 172 13.56 8.82 4.42
N ALA A 173 13.66 7.49 4.32
CA ALA A 173 14.90 6.77 4.61
C ALA A 173 16.05 7.21 3.69
N LEU A 174 15.79 7.33 2.38
CA LEU A 174 16.79 7.80 1.42
C LEU A 174 17.23 9.23 1.71
N ALA A 175 16.29 10.14 1.99
CA ALA A 175 16.61 11.53 2.31
C ALA A 175 17.52 11.65 3.57
N ILE A 176 17.28 10.80 4.57
CA ILE A 176 18.13 10.73 5.77
C ILE A 176 19.53 10.23 5.41
N ILE A 177 19.63 9.15 4.62
CA ILE A 177 20.91 8.61 4.16
C ILE A 177 21.71 9.68 3.42
N GLU A 178 21.08 10.36 2.46
CA GLU A 178 21.73 11.42 1.68
C GLU A 178 22.20 12.59 2.56
N ALA A 179 21.40 12.98 3.56
CA ALA A 179 21.81 14.01 4.52
C ALA A 179 22.99 13.56 5.39
N CYS A 180 22.99 12.32 5.86
CA CYS A 180 24.09 11.73 6.63
C CYS A 180 25.39 11.65 5.82
N GLU A 181 25.30 11.26 4.55
CA GLU A 181 26.44 11.21 3.62
C GLU A 181 27.01 12.60 3.33
N ALA A 182 26.13 13.58 3.07
CA ALA A 182 26.53 14.95 2.75
C ALA A 182 27.16 15.68 3.96
N THR A 183 26.69 15.40 5.17
CA THR A 183 27.16 16.06 6.41
C THR A 183 28.25 15.29 7.14
N GLY A 184 28.47 14.02 6.79
CA GLY A 184 29.32 13.10 7.55
C GLY A 184 28.72 12.66 8.89
N ARG A 185 27.47 13.03 9.23
CA ARG A 185 26.79 12.66 10.48
C ARG A 185 26.29 11.21 10.42
N ARG A 186 27.22 10.26 10.48
CA ARG A 186 26.97 8.82 10.48
C ARG A 186 27.99 8.10 11.34
N ILE A 187 27.61 6.95 11.88
CA ILE A 187 28.49 6.06 12.64
C ILE A 187 28.67 4.78 11.82
N ARG A 188 29.91 4.31 11.66
CA ARG A 188 30.18 3.02 11.04
C ARG A 188 30.29 1.95 12.13
N ASP A 189 29.59 0.85 11.94
CA ASP A 189 29.78 -0.35 12.74
C ASP A 189 30.96 -1.15 12.15
N GLU A 190 31.94 -1.48 13.00
CA GLU A 190 33.15 -2.18 12.59
C GLU A 190 32.91 -3.67 12.32
N ASP A 191 31.91 -4.28 12.95
CA ASP A 191 31.63 -5.71 12.81
C ASP A 191 30.91 -6.02 11.50
N THR A 192 29.90 -5.22 11.17
CA THR A 192 29.08 -5.39 9.96
C THR A 192 29.57 -4.56 8.77
N GLY A 193 30.31 -3.47 9.03
CA GLY A 193 30.66 -2.48 8.04
C GLY A 193 29.52 -1.52 7.67
N HIS A 194 28.33 -1.66 8.28
CA HIS A 194 27.17 -0.84 8.01
C HIS A 194 27.32 0.58 8.59
N PHE A 195 26.55 1.51 8.04
CA PHE A 195 26.43 2.87 8.55
C PHE A 195 25.09 3.08 9.24
N PHE A 196 25.13 3.75 10.38
CA PHE A 196 23.98 4.21 11.13
C PHE A 196 23.85 5.73 11.00
N GLY A 197 22.63 6.17 10.70
CA GLY A 197 22.28 7.58 10.61
C GLY A 197 20.88 7.84 11.14
N TYR A 198 20.57 9.10 11.37
CA TYR A 198 19.22 9.51 11.78
C TYR A 198 18.88 10.89 11.22
N GLY A 199 17.58 11.16 11.13
CA GLY A 199 17.09 12.48 10.75
C GLY A 199 15.62 12.71 11.09
N PRO A 200 15.18 13.97 11.09
CA PRO A 200 13.80 14.31 11.37
C PRO A 200 12.88 13.96 10.18
N VAL A 201 11.74 13.35 10.48
CA VAL A 201 10.64 13.07 9.55
C VAL A 201 9.34 13.56 10.19
N GLY A 202 8.93 14.77 9.80
CA GLY A 202 7.81 15.46 10.45
C GLY A 202 8.07 15.69 11.94
N ARG A 203 7.31 15.02 12.80
CA ARG A 203 7.45 15.08 14.28
C ARG A 203 8.20 13.88 14.87
N MET A 204 8.80 13.05 14.04
CA MET A 204 9.52 11.85 14.45
C MET A 204 10.99 11.99 14.07
N THR A 205 11.84 11.23 14.75
CA THR A 205 13.21 10.96 14.30
C THR A 205 13.22 9.54 13.78
N GLN A 206 13.70 9.36 12.54
CA GLN A 206 13.88 8.05 11.92
C GLN A 206 15.36 7.72 11.87
N TRP A 207 15.68 6.47 12.20
CA TRP A 207 17.01 5.89 12.11
C TRP A 207 17.10 4.99 10.90
N VAL A 208 18.27 4.96 10.28
CA VAL A 208 18.59 4.14 9.12
C VAL A 208 19.90 3.39 9.39
N GLU A 209 19.91 2.12 9.03
CA GLU A 209 21.10 1.28 8.94
C GLU A 209 21.25 0.86 7.48
N TYR A 210 22.37 1.20 6.86
CA TYR A 210 22.56 1.05 5.42
C TYR A 210 24.01 0.83 5.04
N GLU A 211 24.24 0.38 3.82
CA GLU A 211 25.56 0.37 3.19
C GLU A 211 25.51 1.02 1.79
N PRO A 212 26.56 1.75 1.38
CA PRO A 212 26.69 2.22 0.01
C PRO A 212 26.88 1.06 -0.99
N CYS A 213 26.28 1.18 -2.17
CA CYS A 213 26.51 0.28 -3.29
C CYS A 213 26.72 1.08 -4.59
N ALA A 214 26.99 0.40 -5.71
CA ALA A 214 27.31 1.06 -6.98
C ALA A 214 26.21 2.01 -7.48
N GLU A 215 24.93 1.71 -7.22
CA GLU A 215 23.77 2.47 -7.72
C GLU A 215 23.08 3.33 -6.65
N GLY A 216 23.62 3.38 -5.42
CA GLY A 216 22.99 4.06 -4.29
C GLY A 216 23.27 3.37 -2.97
N TYR A 217 22.24 2.83 -2.33
CA TYR A 217 22.34 2.26 -0.99
C TYR A 217 21.49 1.00 -0.83
N VAL A 218 21.95 0.08 0.01
CA VAL A 218 21.15 -1.03 0.52
C VAL A 218 20.73 -0.68 1.94
N LEU A 219 19.41 -0.70 2.20
CA LEU A 219 18.86 -0.48 3.53
C LEU A 219 18.75 -1.82 4.26
N HIS A 220 19.43 -1.94 5.40
CA HIS A 220 19.41 -3.13 6.26
C HIS A 220 18.37 -3.02 7.36
N ASN A 221 18.14 -1.81 7.87
CA ASN A 221 17.15 -1.58 8.92
C ASN A 221 16.66 -0.14 8.96
N THR A 222 15.46 0.06 9.49
CA THR A 222 14.95 1.38 9.85
C THR A 222 13.90 1.29 10.94
N TYR A 223 13.82 2.32 11.78
CA TYR A 223 12.81 2.49 12.82
C TYR A 223 12.67 3.98 13.14
N SER A 224 11.62 4.34 13.88
CA SER A 224 11.38 5.73 14.27
C SER A 224 10.94 5.85 15.71
N HIS A 225 11.24 6.98 16.34
CA HIS A 225 10.74 7.36 17.66
C HIS A 225 10.32 8.83 17.71
N ARG A 226 9.64 9.22 18.80
CA ARG A 226 9.14 10.59 18.99
C ARG A 226 10.07 11.51 19.78
N MET A 227 11.27 11.05 20.14
CA MET A 227 12.29 11.91 20.73
C MET A 227 12.95 12.76 19.66
N ALA A 228 13.05 14.07 19.90
CA ALA A 228 13.93 14.96 19.16
C ALA A 228 15.35 14.75 19.65
N ILE A 229 16.30 14.63 18.72
CA ILE A 229 17.72 14.57 19.05
C ILE A 229 18.28 15.93 18.66
N GLU A 230 18.60 16.73 19.67
CA GLU A 230 19.29 18.01 19.48
C GLU A 230 20.79 17.73 19.35
N SER A 231 21.39 18.21 18.25
CA SER A 231 22.82 18.10 17.93
C SER A 231 23.52 19.43 18.11
#